data_AF-A0A2S7NU93-F1
#
_entry.id   AF-A0A2S7NU93-F1
#
_cell.length_a   1.000
_cell.length_b   1.000
_cell.length_c   1.000
_cell.angle_alpha   90.00
_cell.angle_beta   90.00
_cell.angle_gamma   90.00
#
_symmetry.space_group_name_H-M   'P 1'
#
loop_
_entity.id
_entity.type
_entity.pdbx_description
1 polymer ?
#
loop_
_entity_poly.entity_id
_entity_poly.type
_entity_poly.pdbx_seq_one_letter_code
_entity_poly.pdbx_strand_id
1 'polypeptide(L)'
;MGQPQIKTLPTPTPVDGSVVVKVLATSVEPAYKHIFDGKVPFLHVPTPSIPGTRAVGRIAAVGPDTTSLALGQLVVLEPFVRARDDPDVQILWGAGVFGDFPKAKKLADESSAGELLRSE
;
A
#
# COMPACT_ATOMS: atom_id res chain seq x y z
N MET A 1 7.85 13.43 9.09
CA MET A 1 8.25 12.02 8.95
C MET A 1 9.75 11.92 9.19
N GLY A 2 10.27 10.79 9.70
CA GLY A 2 11.72 10.61 9.83
C GLY A 2 12.42 10.48 8.47
N GLN A 3 13.76 10.47 8.44
CA GLN A 3 14.49 10.17 7.21
C GLN A 3 14.21 8.72 6.77
N PRO A 4 13.93 8.47 5.47
CA PRO A 4 13.72 7.12 4.97
C PRO A 4 14.98 6.28 5.16
N GLN A 5 14.81 5.01 5.54
CA GLN A 5 15.88 4.06 5.74
C GLN A 5 15.63 2.83 4.89
N ILE A 6 16.69 2.31 4.27
CA ILE A 6 16.66 1.01 3.60
C ILE A 6 16.78 -0.06 4.68
N LYS A 7 15.80 -0.97 4.74
CA LYS A 7 15.77 -2.07 5.69
C LYS A 7 15.35 -3.35 4.98
N THR A 8 15.94 -4.47 5.40
CA THR A 8 15.43 -5.80 5.07
C THR A 8 14.32 -6.15 6.05
N LEU A 9 13.14 -6.43 5.53
CA LEU A 9 11.98 -6.88 6.32
C LEU A 9 11.59 -8.30 5.89
N PRO A 10 10.91 -9.07 6.75
CA PRO A 10 10.34 -10.34 6.35
C PRO A 10 9.38 -10.18 5.16
N THR A 11 9.39 -11.14 4.24
CA THR A 11 8.38 -11.19 3.18
C THR A 11 7.00 -11.37 3.81
N PRO A 12 5.99 -10.56 3.42
CA PRO A 12 4.62 -10.74 3.90
C PRO A 12 4.07 -12.11 3.48
N THR A 13 3.29 -12.74 4.36
CA THR A 13 2.39 -13.85 3.97
C THR A 13 1.11 -13.25 3.39
N PRO A 14 0.48 -13.82 2.37
CA PRO A 14 -0.83 -13.34 1.94
C PRO A 14 -1.93 -13.84 2.91
N VAL A 15 -2.91 -12.99 3.19
CA VAL A 15 -4.19 -13.33 3.84
C VAL A 15 -5.35 -13.21 2.85
N ASP A 16 -6.57 -13.44 3.32
CA ASP A 16 -7.82 -13.25 2.60
C ASP A 16 -7.85 -11.88 1.88
N GLY A 17 -8.22 -11.90 0.60
CA GLY A 17 -8.31 -10.72 -0.25
C GLY A 17 -6.96 -10.14 -0.68
N SER A 18 -5.84 -10.83 -0.46
CA SER A 18 -4.50 -10.31 -0.74
C SER A 18 -3.61 -11.28 -1.53
N VAL A 19 -2.57 -10.72 -2.15
CA VAL A 19 -1.50 -11.44 -2.84
C VAL A 19 -0.16 -10.79 -2.54
N VAL A 20 0.93 -11.55 -2.64
CA VAL A 20 2.29 -11.02 -2.55
C VAL A 20 2.85 -10.85 -3.95
N VAL A 21 3.35 -9.65 -4.25
CA VAL A 21 3.94 -9.34 -5.55
C VAL A 21 5.45 -9.16 -5.41
N LYS A 22 6.22 -9.92 -6.20
CA LYS A 22 7.63 -9.62 -6.43
C LYS A 22 7.73 -8.45 -7.41
N VAL A 23 8.05 -7.28 -6.87
CA VAL A 23 8.26 -6.05 -7.65
C VAL A 23 9.46 -6.22 -8.58
N LEU A 24 9.27 -5.96 -9.88
CA LEU A 24 10.32 -5.95 -10.90
C LEU A 24 10.83 -4.53 -11.16
N ALA A 25 9.92 -3.56 -11.16
CA ALA A 25 10.23 -2.14 -11.25
C ALA A 25 9.14 -1.32 -10.55
N THR A 26 9.53 -0.17 -10.00
CA THR A 26 8.64 0.80 -9.36
C THR A 26 9.02 2.22 -9.79
N SER A 27 8.05 3.11 -9.89
CA SER A 27 8.32 4.52 -10.16
C SER A 27 8.71 5.24 -8.87
N VAL A 28 9.75 6.07 -8.93
CA VAL A 28 10.11 7.00 -7.85
C VAL A 28 9.57 8.37 -8.21
N GLU A 29 8.50 8.79 -7.52
CA GLU A 29 7.87 10.09 -7.79
C GLU A 29 8.59 11.21 -7.01
N PRO A 30 8.98 12.33 -7.66
CA PRO A 30 9.63 13.46 -6.98
C PRO A 30 8.80 14.05 -5.81
N ALA A 31 7.48 13.87 -5.86
CA ALA A 31 6.57 14.30 -4.80
C ALA A 31 6.90 13.68 -3.43
N TYR A 32 7.47 12.46 -3.39
CA TYR A 32 7.83 11.79 -2.14
C TYR A 32 8.83 12.58 -1.30
N LYS A 33 9.70 13.39 -1.91
CA LYS A 33 10.58 14.27 -1.14
C LYS A 33 9.80 15.23 -0.23
N HIS A 34 8.72 15.82 -0.76
CA HIS A 34 7.89 16.75 0.00
C HIS A 34 7.10 16.02 1.09
N ILE A 35 6.67 14.78 0.83
CA ILE A 35 6.00 13.91 1.80
C ILE A 35 6.96 13.60 2.97
N PHE A 36 8.18 13.14 2.68
CA PHE A 36 9.17 12.84 3.71
C PHE A 36 9.58 14.08 4.52
N ASP A 37 9.73 15.23 3.86
CA ASP A 37 9.99 16.51 4.52
C ASP A 37 8.79 17.03 5.35
N GLY A 38 7.61 16.39 5.28
CA GLY A 38 6.39 16.82 5.97
C GLY A 38 5.79 18.11 5.42
N LYS A 39 6.08 18.44 4.16
CA LYS A 39 5.74 19.71 3.50
C LYS A 39 4.47 19.66 2.66
N VAL A 40 3.69 18.57 2.76
CA VAL A 40 2.42 18.42 2.05
C VAL A 40 1.29 18.66 3.05
N PRO A 41 0.62 19.84 3.00
CA PRO A 41 -0.45 20.15 3.94
C PRO A 41 -1.62 19.19 3.79
N PHE A 42 -2.28 18.88 4.91
CA PHE A 42 -3.48 18.03 4.97
C PHE A 42 -3.29 16.59 4.47
N LEU A 43 -2.05 16.14 4.26
CA LEU A 43 -1.75 14.75 3.91
C LEU A 43 -1.58 13.92 5.19
N HIS A 44 -2.48 12.96 5.40
CA HIS A 44 -2.32 11.89 6.38
C HIS A 44 -1.54 10.74 5.76
N VAL A 45 -0.36 10.44 6.30
CA VAL A 45 0.46 9.29 5.92
C VAL A 45 0.63 8.40 7.14
N PRO A 46 0.20 7.12 7.08
CA PRO A 46 0.44 6.18 8.17
C PRO A 46 1.95 6.05 8.44
N THR A 47 2.35 5.98 9.71
CA THR A 47 3.75 5.77 10.11
C THR A 47 3.87 4.71 11.20
N PRO A 48 4.79 3.74 11.09
CA PRO A 48 5.75 3.53 10.00
C PRO A 48 5.07 3.05 8.71
N SER A 49 5.64 3.39 7.54
CA SER A 49 5.13 2.95 6.23
C SER A 49 6.26 2.64 5.25
N ILE A 50 5.97 1.74 4.32
CA ILE A 50 6.82 1.46 3.14
C ILE A 50 6.30 2.35 2.00
N PRO A 51 7.08 3.33 1.52
CA PRO A 51 6.64 4.22 0.45
C PRO A 51 6.62 3.52 -0.90
N GLY A 52 5.74 3.97 -1.80
CA GLY A 52 5.67 3.54 -3.19
C GLY A 52 4.23 3.24 -3.62
N THR A 53 3.85 3.78 -4.78
CA THR A 53 2.47 3.79 -5.28
C THR A 53 2.28 2.91 -6.52
N ARG A 54 3.23 2.93 -7.47
CA ARG A 54 3.07 2.33 -8.80
C ARG A 54 4.23 1.40 -9.13
N ALA A 55 3.90 0.15 -9.46
CA ALA A 55 4.90 -0.86 -9.78
C ALA A 55 4.40 -1.87 -10.83
N VAL A 56 5.34 -2.54 -11.46
CA VAL A 56 5.08 -3.78 -12.22
C VAL A 56 5.79 -4.93 -11.52
N GLY A 57 5.13 -6.07 -11.44
CA GLY A 57 5.65 -7.21 -10.71
C GLY A 57 5.04 -8.54 -11.15
N ARG A 58 5.48 -9.61 -10.48
CA ARG A 58 4.89 -10.94 -10.65
C ARG A 58 4.32 -11.45 -9.35
N ILE A 59 3.18 -12.12 -9.42
CA ILE A 59 2.59 -12.80 -8.25
C ILE A 59 3.59 -13.83 -7.71
N ALA A 60 3.97 -13.67 -6.45
CA ALA A 60 4.93 -14.53 -5.74
C ALA A 60 4.24 -15.46 -4.73
N ALA A 61 3.12 -15.04 -4.16
CA ALA A 61 2.23 -15.86 -3.34
C ALA A 61 0.79 -15.36 -3.46
N VAL A 62 -0.18 -16.25 -3.26
CA VAL A 62 -1.63 -15.95 -3.35
C VAL A 62 -2.30 -16.23 -2.01
N GLY A 63 -3.28 -15.40 -1.64
CA GLY A 63 -4.15 -15.64 -0.49
C GLY A 63 -5.11 -16.80 -0.74
N PRO A 64 -5.69 -17.40 0.32
CA PRO A 64 -6.50 -18.62 0.22
C PRO A 64 -7.78 -18.46 -0.60
N ASP A 65 -8.29 -17.23 -0.75
CA ASP A 65 -9.49 -16.88 -1.50
C ASP A 65 -9.18 -16.26 -2.88
N THR A 66 -7.93 -16.37 -3.36
CA THR A 66 -7.54 -15.84 -4.66
C THR A 66 -8.19 -16.65 -5.79
N THR A 67 -9.09 -16.03 -6.54
CA THR A 67 -9.88 -16.72 -7.59
C THR A 67 -9.38 -16.51 -9.01
N SER A 68 -8.67 -15.40 -9.29
CA SER A 68 -8.38 -14.97 -10.67
C SER A 68 -6.89 -14.74 -10.97
N LEU A 69 -6.03 -14.69 -9.94
CA LEU A 69 -4.60 -14.46 -10.09
C LEU A 69 -3.81 -15.74 -9.88
N ALA A 70 -2.80 -15.96 -10.71
CA ALA A 70 -1.93 -17.14 -10.64
C ALA A 70 -0.48 -16.77 -10.30
N LEU A 71 0.25 -17.71 -9.68
CA LEU A 71 1.69 -17.59 -9.44
C LEU A 71 2.44 -17.26 -10.74
N GLY A 72 3.37 -16.32 -10.68
CA GLY A 72 4.18 -15.87 -11.81
C GLY A 72 3.48 -14.91 -12.78
N GLN A 73 2.17 -14.69 -12.64
CA GLN A 73 1.41 -13.76 -13.49
C GLN A 73 1.95 -12.34 -13.39
N LEU A 74 2.13 -11.67 -14.53
CA LEU A 74 2.56 -10.28 -14.60
C LEU A 74 1.39 -9.36 -14.24
N VAL A 75 1.62 -8.43 -13.31
CA VAL A 75 0.61 -7.51 -12.80
C VAL A 75 1.16 -6.09 -12.69
N VAL A 76 0.26 -5.12 -12.80
CA VAL A 76 0.52 -3.70 -12.53
C VAL A 76 -0.17 -3.33 -11.23
N LEU A 77 0.54 -2.63 -10.35
CA LEU A 77 0.02 -2.09 -9.10
C LEU A 77 -0.41 -0.64 -9.34
N GLU A 78 -1.68 -0.38 -9.08
CA GLU A 78 -2.32 0.93 -9.20
C GLU A 78 -2.68 1.40 -7.78
N PRO A 79 -2.24 2.61 -7.35
CA PRO A 79 -2.37 3.07 -5.98
C PRO A 79 -3.79 3.47 -5.57
N PHE A 80 -4.72 3.66 -6.51
CA PHE A 80 -6.07 4.09 -6.22
C PHE A 80 -6.90 2.91 -5.71
N VAL A 81 -7.06 2.87 -4.39
CA VAL A 81 -7.82 1.83 -3.71
C VAL A 81 -9.14 2.41 -3.24
N ARG A 82 -10.22 1.66 -3.44
CA ARG A 82 -11.57 1.97 -2.97
C ARG A 82 -12.00 0.92 -1.96
N ALA A 83 -12.75 1.31 -0.93
CA ALA A 83 -13.34 0.35 -0.03
C ALA A 83 -14.35 -0.53 -0.79
N ARG A 84 -14.42 -1.80 -0.40
CA ARG A 84 -15.31 -2.78 -1.03
C ARG A 84 -16.78 -2.40 -0.89
N ASP A 85 -17.15 -1.91 0.30
CA ASP A 85 -18.54 -1.70 0.68
C ASP A 85 -19.02 -0.24 0.49
N ASP A 86 -18.09 0.69 0.26
CA ASP A 86 -18.38 2.12 0.17
C ASP A 86 -17.44 2.77 -0.85
N PRO A 87 -17.87 2.96 -2.12
CA PRO A 87 -17.01 3.46 -3.19
C PRO A 87 -16.58 4.92 -2.98
N ASP A 88 -17.22 5.67 -2.07
CA ASP A 88 -16.85 7.03 -1.70
C ASP A 88 -15.67 7.06 -0.69
N VAL A 89 -15.29 5.90 -0.15
CA VAL A 89 -14.09 5.76 0.69
C VAL A 89 -12.92 5.30 -0.18
N GLN A 90 -11.95 6.19 -0.36
CA GLN A 90 -10.86 6.00 -1.32
C GLN A 90 -9.53 6.48 -0.73
N ILE A 91 -8.44 5.84 -1.12
CA ILE A 91 -7.08 6.21 -0.71
C ILE A 91 -6.12 6.14 -1.90
N LEU A 92 -4.97 6.80 -1.75
CA LEU A 92 -3.79 6.54 -2.57
C LEU A 92 -2.82 5.68 -1.74
N TRP A 93 -2.87 4.37 -1.94
CA TRP A 93 -2.02 3.41 -1.24
C TRP A 93 -0.54 3.72 -1.45
N GLY A 94 0.23 3.67 -0.36
CA GLY A 94 1.66 4.05 -0.35
C GLY A 94 1.94 5.55 -0.41
N ALA A 95 0.92 6.41 -0.47
CA ALA A 95 1.05 7.87 -0.41
C ALA A 95 0.29 8.48 0.78
N GLY A 96 -1.00 8.15 0.95
CA GLY A 96 -1.83 8.63 2.07
C GLY A 96 -3.21 9.15 1.65
N VAL A 97 -3.81 9.98 2.52
CA VAL A 97 -5.14 10.60 2.35
C VAL A 97 -5.04 12.10 2.50
N PHE A 98 -5.58 12.84 1.53
CA PHE A 98 -5.71 14.29 1.62
C PHE A 98 -7.01 14.68 2.32
N GLY A 99 -6.93 15.62 3.27
CA GLY A 99 -8.08 16.15 3.98
C GLY A 99 -8.45 15.38 5.25
N ASP A 100 -9.62 15.70 5.81
CA ASP A 100 -10.11 15.11 7.05
C ASP A 100 -11.28 14.15 6.80
N PHE A 101 -10.95 12.96 6.32
CA PHE A 101 -11.91 11.90 6.03
C PHE A 101 -11.64 10.68 6.94
N PRO A 102 -12.33 10.56 8.09
CA PRO A 102 -12.02 9.53 9.10
C PRO A 102 -12.03 8.09 8.55
N LYS A 103 -13.01 7.75 7.68
CA LYS A 103 -13.09 6.43 7.05
C LYS A 103 -11.91 6.15 6.12
N ALA A 104 -11.49 7.13 5.33
CA ALA A 104 -10.36 6.98 4.42
C ALA A 104 -9.03 6.90 5.19
N LYS A 105 -8.86 7.69 6.25
CA LYS A 105 -7.69 7.60 7.15
C LYS A 105 -7.58 6.20 7.76
N LYS A 106 -8.69 5.66 8.28
CA LYS A 106 -8.76 4.29 8.80
C LYS A 106 -8.33 3.26 7.73
N LEU A 107 -8.89 3.36 6.52
CA LEU A 107 -8.51 2.47 5.42
C LEU A 107 -7.02 2.58 5.06
N ALA A 108 -6.46 3.79 5.07
CA ALA A 108 -5.04 4.01 4.82
C ALA A 108 -4.16 3.37 5.91
N ASP A 109 -4.52 3.53 7.18
CA ASP A 109 -3.78 2.95 8.30
C ASP A 109 -3.75 1.41 8.22
N GLU A 110 -4.92 0.79 8.04
CA GLU A 110 -5.06 -0.67 7.92
C GLU A 110 -4.30 -1.25 6.70
N SER A 111 -4.32 -0.53 5.57
CA SER A 111 -3.58 -0.93 4.36
C SER A 111 -2.05 -0.77 4.46
N SER A 112 -1.58 0.09 5.37
CA SER A 112 -0.15 0.46 5.48
C SER A 112 0.57 -0.28 6.60
N ALA A 113 -0.15 -0.70 7.64
CA ALA A 113 0.41 -1.37 8.80
C ALA A 113 0.90 -2.81 8.51
N GLY A 114 0.56 -3.38 7.35
CA GLY A 114 0.69 -4.82 7.17
C GLY A 114 -0.08 -5.58 8.26
N GLU A 115 -1.09 -4.98 8.91
CA GLU A 115 -1.91 -5.62 9.95
C GLU A 115 -2.96 -6.57 9.35
N LEU A 116 -3.12 -6.58 8.03
CA LEU A 116 -3.58 -7.75 7.29
C LEU A 116 -2.64 -8.97 7.44
N LEU A 117 -1.62 -8.96 8.32
CA LEU A 117 -0.77 -10.11 8.62
C LEU A 117 -0.66 -10.50 10.09
N ARG A 118 -1.47 -9.90 10.97
CA ARG A 118 -1.46 -10.23 12.41
C ARG A 118 -2.86 -10.16 13.03
N SER A 119 -3.83 -10.88 12.45
CA SER A 119 -5.04 -11.21 13.22
C SER A 119 -4.74 -12.38 14.16
N GLU A 120 -4.16 -12.06 15.32
CA GLU A 120 -4.47 -12.62 16.64
C GLU A 120 -4.31 -11.51 17.69
#